data_AF-A0A7X8J8Z9-F1
#
_entry.id   AF-A0A7X8J8Z9-F1
#
_cell.length_a   1.000
_cell.length_b   1.000
_cell.length_c   1.000
_cell.angle_alpha   90.00
_cell.angle_beta   90.00
_cell.angle_gamma   90.00
#
_symmetry.space_group_name_H-M   'P 1'
#
loop_
_entity.id
_entity.type
_entity.pdbx_description
1 polymer ?
#
loop_
_entity_poly.entity_id
_entity_poly.type
_entity_poly.pdbx_seq_one_letter_code
_entity_poly.pdbx_strand_id
1 'polypeptide(L)'
;MLILASFLFYSSDTPRIKGGFVIKPGDDMPLVLYDEEWRLKTVLPFLKDGYILPLQPGNHQYPAEQIYFFGNAAEWAGQFPDARLIFVFPPEFIEYPANTEKIFPAGTFR
;
A
#
# COMPACT_ATOMS: atom_id res chain seq x y z
N MET A 1 41.54 13.27 19.60
CA MET A 1 40.23 13.92 19.42
C MET A 1 39.59 13.27 18.19
N LEU A 2 38.83 12.19 18.40
CA LEU A 2 38.18 11.45 17.31
C LEU A 2 36.90 12.19 16.94
N ILE A 3 36.89 12.83 15.78
CA ILE A 3 35.66 13.36 15.20
C ILE A 3 34.90 12.15 14.68
N LEU A 4 33.96 11.63 15.48
CA LEU A 4 32.92 10.73 14.99
C LEU A 4 32.12 11.50 13.95
N ALA A 5 32.51 11.34 12.68
CA ALA A 5 31.67 11.70 11.57
C ALA A 5 30.37 10.92 11.73
N SER A 6 29.29 11.62 12.07
CA SER A 6 27.92 11.14 12.00
C SER A 6 27.65 10.76 10.55
N PHE A 7 28.05 9.56 10.15
CA PHE A 7 27.55 8.89 8.97
C PHE A 7 26.06 8.71 9.21
N LEU A 8 25.30 9.72 8.78
CA LEU A 8 23.89 9.63 8.48
C LEU A 8 23.77 8.46 7.50
N PHE A 9 23.38 7.30 8.03
CA PHE A 9 23.06 6.11 7.25
C PHE A 9 21.82 6.40 6.41
N TYR A 10 22.00 7.17 5.35
CA TYR A 10 21.03 7.37 4.30
C TYR A 10 21.13 6.14 3.39
N SER A 11 20.32 5.13 3.69
CA SER A 11 20.12 4.02 2.78
C SER A 11 19.10 4.42 1.72
N SER A 12 19.29 3.99 0.48
CA SER A 12 18.26 4.08 -0.57
C SER A 12 16.94 3.42 -0.14
N ASP A 13 16.99 2.50 0.83
CA ASP A 13 15.84 1.74 1.33
C ASP A 13 15.07 2.42 2.47
N THR A 14 15.50 3.60 2.93
CA THR A 14 14.80 4.29 4.02
C THR A 14 13.47 4.86 3.52
N PRO A 15 12.31 4.51 4.13
CA PRO A 15 11.02 5.08 3.78
C PRO A 15 11.01 6.61 3.96
N ARG A 16 10.31 7.31 3.08
CA ARG A 16 10.27 8.79 3.08
C ARG A 16 8.85 9.29 3.06
N ILE A 17 8.63 10.44 3.70
CA ILE A 17 7.35 11.12 3.62
C ILE A 17 7.41 12.17 2.50
N LYS A 18 6.51 12.08 1.53
CA LYS A 18 6.38 13.07 0.44
C LYS A 18 4.92 13.18 0.02
N GLY A 19 4.40 14.40 -0.02
CA GLY A 19 3.06 14.69 -0.56
C GLY A 19 1.91 13.97 0.17
N GLY A 20 2.05 13.67 1.46
CA GLY A 20 1.05 12.91 2.22
C GLY A 20 1.21 11.39 2.15
N PHE A 21 2.27 10.88 1.52
CA PHE A 21 2.55 9.45 1.41
C PHE A 21 3.84 9.07 2.13
N VAL A 22 3.86 7.89 2.74
CA VAL A 22 5.08 7.14 3.05
C VAL A 22 5.44 6.31 1.81
N ILE A 23 6.61 6.58 1.27
CA ILE A 23 7.16 5.91 0.09
C ILE A 23 8.37 5.12 0.53
N LYS A 24 8.27 3.80 0.50
CA LYS A 24 9.44 2.90 0.57
C LYS A 24 9.79 2.48 -0.85
N PRO A 25 11.01 2.73 -1.35
CA PRO A 25 11.48 2.16 -2.60
C PRO A 25 11.53 0.63 -2.55
N GLY A 26 11.28 0.00 -3.69
CA GLY A 26 11.32 -1.45 -3.94
C GLY A 26 10.93 -1.72 -5.40
N ASP A 27 10.85 -2.99 -5.79
CA ASP A 27 10.60 -3.35 -7.19
C ASP A 27 9.14 -3.13 -7.63
N ASP A 28 8.16 -3.54 -6.81
CA ASP A 28 6.73 -3.52 -7.20
C ASP A 28 5.97 -2.25 -6.78
N MET A 29 6.46 -1.53 -5.76
CA MET A 29 5.89 -0.30 -5.17
C MET A 29 4.37 -0.11 -5.34
N PRO A 30 3.50 -0.98 -4.80
CA PRO A 30 2.06 -0.83 -4.95
C PRO A 30 1.55 0.44 -4.25
N LEU A 31 0.52 1.07 -4.84
CA LEU A 31 -0.29 2.05 -4.12
C LEU A 31 -1.25 1.31 -3.18
N VAL A 32 -1.24 1.70 -1.92
CA VAL A 32 -2.06 1.07 -0.89
C VAL A 32 -3.20 1.98 -0.52
N LEU A 33 -4.43 1.48 -0.68
CA LEU A 33 -5.66 2.19 -0.32
C LEU A 33 -6.38 1.42 0.78
N TYR A 34 -6.84 2.16 1.80
CA TYR A 34 -7.45 1.59 2.98
C TYR A 34 -8.50 2.55 3.55
N ASP A 35 -9.50 2.00 4.22
CA ASP A 35 -10.57 2.76 4.88
C ASP A 35 -10.24 3.10 6.35
N GLU A 36 -11.17 3.73 7.06
CA GLU A 36 -10.98 4.18 8.45
C GLU A 36 -10.86 3.04 9.48
N GLU A 37 -11.29 1.83 9.13
CA GLU A 37 -11.21 0.65 10.00
C GLU A 37 -9.78 0.09 10.05
N TRP A 38 -8.98 0.38 9.02
CA TRP A 38 -7.59 -0.05 8.94
C TRP A 38 -6.63 0.95 9.58
N ARG A 39 -5.61 0.42 10.25
CA ARG A 39 -4.50 1.21 10.81
C ARG A 39 -3.22 0.88 10.04
N LEU A 40 -2.35 1.86 9.85
CA LEU A 40 -1.06 1.65 9.17
C LEU A 40 -0.28 0.44 9.72
N LYS A 41 -0.26 0.26 11.04
CA LYS A 41 0.41 -0.87 11.69
C LYS A 41 -0.13 -2.25 11.30
N THR A 42 -1.39 -2.35 10.88
CA THR A 42 -2.00 -3.62 10.42
C THR A 42 -1.84 -3.81 8.92
N VAL A 43 -1.65 -2.73 8.16
CA VAL A 43 -1.40 -2.74 6.71
C VAL A 43 0.06 -3.07 6.40
N LEU A 44 1.01 -2.46 7.11
CA LEU A 44 2.45 -2.60 6.86
C LEU A 44 2.96 -4.06 6.77
N PRO A 45 2.51 -5.03 7.59
CA PRO A 45 2.96 -6.42 7.47
C PRO A 45 2.67 -7.10 6.12
N PHE A 46 1.73 -6.58 5.34
CA PHE A 46 1.40 -7.06 4.00
C PHE A 46 2.36 -6.51 2.93
N LEU A 47 3.11 -5.47 3.26
CA LEU A 47 3.98 -4.72 2.36
C LEU A 47 5.43 -5.13 2.63
N LYS A 48 5.96 -6.01 1.79
CA LYS A 48 7.30 -6.60 2.00
C LYS A 48 8.41 -5.76 1.37
N ASP A 49 8.28 -5.45 0.08
CA ASP A 49 9.32 -4.73 -0.64
C ASP A 49 8.78 -3.62 -1.55
N GLY A 50 8.86 -2.41 -1.01
CA GLY A 50 8.37 -1.21 -1.68
C GLY A 50 6.87 -0.99 -1.45
N TYR A 51 6.48 0.27 -1.33
CA TYR A 51 5.07 0.67 -1.25
C TYR A 51 4.93 2.19 -1.32
N ILE A 52 3.75 2.61 -1.76
CA ILE A 52 3.26 3.97 -1.66
C ILE A 52 2.02 3.93 -0.76
N LEU A 53 2.17 4.44 0.46
CA LEU A 53 1.17 4.32 1.53
C LEU A 53 0.71 5.72 1.96
N PRO A 54 -0.54 6.13 1.71
CA PRO A 54 -1.03 7.41 2.19
C PRO A 54 -1.02 7.45 3.72
N LEU A 55 -0.80 8.63 4.29
CA LEU A 55 -0.80 8.83 5.74
C LEU A 55 -2.22 8.83 6.35
N GLN A 56 -3.23 9.01 5.50
CA GLN A 56 -4.63 9.04 5.86
C GLN A 56 -5.40 8.01 5.05
N PRO A 57 -6.47 7.40 5.61
CA PRO A 57 -7.36 6.55 4.84
C PRO A 57 -8.10 7.37 3.79
N GLY A 58 -8.53 6.71 2.70
CA GLY A 58 -9.31 7.35 1.66
C GLY A 58 -8.86 7.00 0.24
N ASN A 59 -9.61 7.55 -0.71
CA ASN A 59 -9.35 7.41 -2.13
C ASN A 59 -8.23 8.35 -2.58
N HIS A 60 -7.01 7.83 -2.63
CA HIS A 60 -5.83 8.58 -3.03
C HIS A 60 -5.39 8.18 -4.44
N GLN A 61 -4.83 9.14 -5.16
CA GLN A 61 -4.31 8.94 -6.52
C GLN A 61 -2.79 9.04 -6.49
N TYR A 62 -2.13 8.02 -7.03
CA TYR A 62 -0.69 8.00 -7.25
C TYR A 62 -0.39 7.06 -8.42
N PRO A 63 0.50 7.43 -9.37
CA PRO A 63 0.88 6.54 -10.46
C PRO A 63 1.54 5.26 -9.94
N ALA A 64 0.85 4.13 -10.07
CA ALA A 64 1.34 2.81 -9.69
C ALA A 64 0.75 1.75 -10.63
N GLU A 65 1.54 0.73 -10.95
CA GLU A 65 1.10 -0.39 -11.79
C GLU A 65 0.24 -1.41 -11.02
N GLN A 66 0.26 -1.36 -9.69
CA GLN A 66 -0.43 -2.28 -8.82
C GLN A 66 -1.07 -1.53 -7.65
N ILE A 67 -2.32 -1.89 -7.33
CA ILE A 67 -3.10 -1.27 -6.25
C ILE A 67 -3.54 -2.33 -5.25
N TYR A 68 -3.30 -2.07 -3.97
CA TYR A 68 -3.76 -2.90 -2.87
C TYR A 68 -4.95 -2.22 -2.21
N PHE A 69 -6.11 -2.88 -2.21
CA PHE A 69 -7.32 -2.39 -1.54
C PHE A 69 -7.54 -3.16 -0.24
N PHE A 70 -7.50 -2.45 0.88
CA PHE A 70 -7.79 -3.00 2.20
C PHE A 70 -9.21 -2.66 2.63
N GLY A 71 -9.99 -3.67 2.99
CA GLY A 71 -11.36 -3.47 3.46
C GLY A 71 -12.27 -2.86 2.40
N ASN A 72 -13.09 -1.89 2.82
CA ASN A 72 -14.06 -1.20 1.97
C ASN A 72 -13.41 -0.32 0.89
N ALA A 73 -12.10 -0.06 0.96
CA ALA A 73 -11.36 0.60 -0.12
C ALA A 73 -11.52 -0.11 -1.48
N ALA A 74 -11.90 -1.39 -1.46
CA ALA A 74 -12.26 -2.17 -2.63
C ALA A 74 -13.32 -1.51 -3.53
N GLU A 75 -14.19 -0.65 -2.98
CA GLU A 75 -15.20 0.10 -3.74
C GLU A 75 -14.57 1.06 -4.77
N TRP A 76 -13.31 1.47 -4.57
CA TRP A 76 -12.60 2.38 -5.48
C TRP A 76 -11.92 1.66 -6.65
N ALA A 77 -12.01 0.33 -6.73
CA ALA A 77 -11.32 -0.48 -7.74
C ALA A 77 -11.61 -0.04 -9.19
N GLY A 78 -12.85 0.41 -9.46
CA GLY A 78 -13.24 0.90 -10.78
C GLY A 78 -12.49 2.16 -11.26
N GLN A 79 -11.77 2.85 -10.38
CA GLN A 79 -10.97 4.04 -10.73
C GLN A 79 -9.59 3.71 -11.29
N PHE A 80 -9.19 2.43 -11.26
CA PHE A 80 -7.86 1.97 -11.68
C PHE A 80 -7.97 0.88 -12.76
N PRO A 81 -8.53 1.19 -13.95
CA PRO A 81 -8.78 0.19 -14.98
C PRO A 81 -7.50 -0.41 -15.60
N ASP A 82 -6.39 0.33 -15.55
CA ASP A 82 -5.12 -0.06 -16.17
C ASP A 82 -4.13 -0.69 -15.18
N ALA A 83 -4.45 -0.72 -13.88
CA ALA A 83 -3.57 -1.26 -12.85
C ALA A 83 -3.89 -2.73 -12.55
N ARG A 84 -2.94 -3.44 -11.94
CA ARG A 84 -3.18 -4.78 -11.37
C ARG A 84 -3.80 -4.64 -9.98
N LEU A 85 -4.96 -5.24 -9.75
CA LEU A 85 -5.70 -5.02 -8.51
C LEU A 85 -5.58 -6.21 -7.54
N ILE A 86 -5.19 -5.90 -6.31
CA ILE A 86 -5.08 -6.86 -5.21
C ILE A 86 -6.03 -6.45 -4.09
N PHE A 87 -6.88 -7.38 -3.66
CA PHE A 87 -7.86 -7.14 -2.60
C PHE A 87 -7.44 -7.84 -1.32
N VAL A 88 -7.47 -7.10 -0.22
CA VAL A 88 -7.02 -7.55 1.10
C VAL A 88 -8.18 -7.36 2.09
N PHE A 89 -8.79 -8.46 2.50
CA PHE A 89 -10.04 -8.49 3.29
C PHE A 89 -11.16 -7.62 2.69
N PRO A 90 -11.50 -7.80 1.40
CA PRO A 90 -12.61 -7.07 0.81
C PRO A 90 -13.94 -7.44 1.50
N PRO A 91 -14.98 -6.60 1.38
CA PRO A 91 -16.34 -6.93 1.80
C PRO A 91 -16.85 -8.19 1.07
N GLU A 92 -17.80 -8.89 1.69
CA GLU A 92 -18.33 -10.16 1.16
C GLU A 92 -19.00 -10.03 -0.21
N PHE A 93 -19.61 -8.87 -0.48
CA PHE A 93 -20.40 -8.62 -1.68
C PHE A 93 -19.81 -7.46 -2.48
N ILE A 94 -18.77 -7.76 -3.28
CA ILE A 94 -18.23 -6.81 -4.26
C ILE A 94 -18.12 -7.47 -5.64
N GLU A 95 -18.29 -6.67 -6.68
CA GLU A 95 -17.97 -7.08 -8.04
C GLU A 95 -16.50 -6.81 -8.32
N TYR A 96 -15.75 -7.87 -8.66
CA TYR A 96 -14.33 -7.75 -8.97
C TYR A 96 -14.14 -7.32 -10.43
N PRO A 97 -13.35 -6.26 -10.69
CA PRO A 97 -12.98 -5.87 -12.04
C PRO A 97 -12.16 -6.96 -12.76
N ALA A 98 -12.14 -6.93 -14.09
CA ALA A 98 -11.44 -7.94 -14.91
C ALA A 98 -9.91 -7.94 -14.70
N ASN A 99 -9.34 -6.82 -14.26
CA ASN A 99 -7.93 -6.65 -13.93
C ASN A 99 -7.59 -7.03 -12.47
N THR A 100 -8.48 -7.76 -11.79
CA THR A 100 -8.20 -8.35 -10.48
C THR A 100 -7.17 -9.46 -10.61
N GLU A 101 -6.01 -9.26 -9.96
CA GLU A 101 -4.92 -10.23 -9.94
C GLU A 101 -5.08 -11.20 -8.76
N LYS A 102 -5.46 -10.70 -7.57
CA LYS A 102 -5.48 -11.52 -6.35
C LYS A 102 -6.47 -11.03 -5.31
N ILE A 103 -6.99 -11.98 -4.52
CA ILE A 103 -7.86 -11.73 -3.37
C ILE A 103 -7.32 -12.48 -2.14
N PHE A 104 -7.18 -11.79 -1.02
CA PHE A 104 -6.85 -12.33 0.29
C PHE A 104 -8.07 -12.21 1.22
N PRO A 105 -8.82 -13.30 1.46
CA PRO A 105 -10.01 -13.25 2.29
C PRO A 105 -9.70 -13.15 3.79
N ALA A 106 -10.74 -12.88 4.59
CA ALA A 106 -10.62 -12.91 6.04
C ALA A 106 -10.17 -14.27 6.56
N GLY A 107 -9.08 -14.30 7.35
CA GLY A 107 -8.55 -15.51 8.00
C GLY A 107 -7.34 -16.17 7.33
N THR A 108 -6.80 -15.60 6.24
CA THR A 108 -5.63 -16.16 5.52
C THR A 108 -4.29 -15.95 6.24
N PHE A 109 -4.24 -15.13 7.29
CA PHE A 109 -3.04 -14.85 8.08
C PHE A 109 -3.29 -15.28 9.54
N ARG A 110 -2.96 -16.54 9.85
CA ARG A 110 -2.81 -17.07 11.21
C ARG A 110 -1.38 -17.55 11.40
#